data_AF-A0A966K739-F1
#
_entry.id   AF-A0A966K739-F1
#
_cell.length_a   1.000
_cell.length_b   1.000
_cell.length_c   1.000
_cell.angle_alpha   90.00
_cell.angle_beta   90.00
_cell.angle_gamma   90.00
#
_symmetry.space_group_name_H-M   'P 1'
#
loop_
_entity.id
_entity.type
_entity.pdbx_description
1 polymer ?
#
loop_
_entity_poly.entity_id
_entity_poly.type
_entity_poly.pdbx_seq_one_letter_code
_entity_poly.pdbx_strand_id
1 'polypeptide(L)'
;LFKEIKTVNGALVKVNGTNLVSGAAKVGFAWDFNSIGWTAAAAQAGINLKWVYPSDFVLQAPPYINAINAKAPNCANARLWQEYIYSQNEGKTADQITDADIKLPGSKLFAKIRGGQNIFQRNAARPVTADAMEKKGTLPASQVAITMPATAKVIKNMSIADILSAREQIIGTWASL
;
A
#
# COMPACT_ATOMS: atom_id res chain seq x y z
N LEU A 1 -15.31 -16.06 -10.74
CA LEU A 1 -14.17 -15.50 -9.98
C LEU A 1 -13.79 -16.24 -8.71
N PHE A 2 -14.47 -16.09 -7.55
CA PHE A 2 -14.02 -16.77 -6.31
C PHE A 2 -13.95 -18.30 -6.42
N LYS A 3 -14.95 -18.92 -7.06
CA LYS A 3 -14.95 -20.35 -7.42
C LYS A 3 -13.74 -20.75 -8.27
N GLU A 4 -13.39 -19.95 -9.27
CA GLU A 4 -12.25 -20.21 -10.15
C GLU A 4 -10.93 -20.06 -9.40
N ILE A 5 -10.80 -19.04 -8.54
CA ILE A 5 -9.62 -18.85 -7.66
C ILE A 5 -9.45 -20.06 -6.74
N LYS A 6 -10.55 -20.56 -6.16
CA LYS A 6 -10.56 -21.77 -5.34
C LYS A 6 -10.16 -23.00 -6.15
N THR A 7 -10.66 -23.17 -7.36
CA THR A 7 -10.24 -24.25 -8.26
C THR A 7 -8.75 -24.20 -8.57
N VAL A 8 -8.20 -23.01 -8.83
CA VAL A 8 -6.77 -22.82 -9.16
C VAL A 8 -5.88 -23.09 -7.94
N ASN A 9 -6.24 -22.54 -6.78
CA ASN A 9 -5.45 -22.69 -5.55
C ASN A 9 -5.65 -24.05 -4.86
N GLY A 10 -6.78 -24.72 -5.06
CA GLY A 10 -7.20 -25.85 -4.25
C GLY A 10 -7.61 -25.40 -2.85
N ALA A 11 -6.84 -25.79 -1.84
CA ALA A 11 -7.06 -25.32 -0.47
C ALA A 11 -6.81 -23.81 -0.38
N LEU A 12 -7.77 -23.06 0.15
CA LEU A 12 -7.61 -21.62 0.33
C LEU A 12 -6.61 -21.35 1.45
N VAL A 13 -5.55 -20.62 1.11
CA VAL A 13 -4.56 -20.10 2.05
C VAL A 13 -4.54 -18.58 2.02
N LYS A 14 -3.98 -17.95 3.05
CA LYS A 14 -3.75 -16.51 3.05
C LYS A 14 -2.84 -16.12 1.89
N VAL A 15 -3.28 -15.18 1.05
CA VAL A 15 -2.45 -14.63 -0.03
C VAL A 15 -1.38 -13.72 0.60
N ASN A 16 -0.12 -14.11 0.48
CA ASN A 16 1.05 -13.34 0.91
C ASN A 16 2.28 -13.77 0.10
N GLY A 17 3.38 -13.04 0.20
CA GLY A 17 4.63 -13.36 -0.50
C GLY A 17 5.12 -14.80 -0.27
N THR A 18 5.13 -15.27 0.98
CA THR A 18 5.58 -16.64 1.32
C THR A 18 4.76 -17.73 0.64
N ASN A 19 3.43 -17.58 0.62
CA ASN A 19 2.54 -18.57 0.03
C ASN A 19 2.55 -18.53 -1.51
N LEU A 20 2.78 -17.35 -2.10
CA LEU A 20 3.00 -17.21 -3.54
C LEU A 20 4.32 -17.86 -3.97
N VAL A 21 5.40 -17.66 -3.19
CA VAL A 21 6.72 -18.25 -3.45
C VAL A 21 6.72 -19.77 -3.32
N SER A 22 6.05 -20.31 -2.30
CA SER A 22 5.94 -21.77 -2.11
C SER A 22 4.94 -22.45 -3.04
N GLY A 23 4.12 -21.67 -3.77
CA GLY A 23 3.04 -22.18 -4.62
C GLY A 23 1.78 -22.62 -3.86
N ALA A 24 1.75 -22.45 -2.53
CA ALA A 24 0.56 -22.70 -1.71
C ALA A 24 -0.61 -21.78 -2.10
N ALA A 25 -0.31 -20.54 -2.48
CA ALA A 25 -1.21 -19.68 -3.25
C ALA A 25 -0.67 -19.55 -4.67
N LYS A 26 -1.49 -19.78 -5.68
CA LYS A 26 -1.12 -19.60 -7.10
C LYS A 26 -1.68 -18.30 -7.67
N VAL A 27 -2.86 -17.89 -7.19
CA VAL A 27 -3.54 -16.65 -7.57
C VAL A 27 -4.23 -16.05 -6.35
N GLY A 28 -4.37 -14.73 -6.29
CA GLY A 28 -5.04 -14.09 -5.17
C GLY A 28 -5.24 -12.59 -5.33
N PHE A 29 -6.03 -12.01 -4.43
CA PHE A 29 -6.19 -10.58 -4.30
C PHE A 29 -5.23 -10.05 -3.24
N ALA A 30 -4.54 -8.96 -3.57
CA ALA A 30 -3.64 -8.27 -2.67
C ALA A 30 -3.62 -6.78 -2.98
N TRP A 31 -3.24 -5.97 -2.01
CA TRP A 31 -2.98 -4.56 -2.25
C TRP A 31 -1.72 -4.38 -3.10
N ASP A 32 -1.82 -3.49 -4.08
CA ASP A 32 -0.78 -3.14 -5.06
C ASP A 32 0.54 -2.72 -4.43
N PHE A 33 0.53 -2.06 -3.27
CA PHE A 33 1.75 -1.70 -2.54
C PHE A 33 2.61 -2.90 -2.11
N ASN A 34 2.05 -4.11 -2.06
CA ASN A 34 2.83 -5.31 -1.78
C ASN A 34 3.66 -5.76 -2.99
N SER A 35 3.37 -5.23 -4.18
CA SER A 35 3.97 -5.69 -5.44
C SER A 35 5.49 -5.62 -5.45
N ILE A 36 6.08 -4.54 -4.92
CA ILE A 36 7.54 -4.37 -4.91
C ILE A 36 8.21 -5.49 -4.12
N GLY A 37 7.80 -5.67 -2.86
CA GLY A 37 8.41 -6.65 -1.97
C GLY A 37 8.15 -8.08 -2.43
N TRP A 38 6.92 -8.40 -2.83
CA TRP A 38 6.55 -9.76 -3.19
C TRP A 38 7.12 -10.19 -4.55
N THR A 39 7.20 -9.27 -5.52
CA THR A 39 7.81 -9.57 -6.83
C THR A 39 9.32 -9.79 -6.68
N ALA A 40 10.00 -8.98 -5.86
CA ALA A 40 11.42 -9.17 -5.58
C ALA A 40 11.69 -10.53 -4.91
N ALA A 41 10.90 -10.90 -3.90
CA ALA A 41 11.01 -12.20 -3.22
C ALA A 41 10.70 -13.38 -4.17
N ALA A 42 9.69 -13.25 -5.02
CA ALA A 42 9.37 -14.26 -6.02
C ALA A 42 10.49 -14.44 -7.05
N ALA A 43 11.08 -13.35 -7.53
CA ALA A 43 12.18 -13.40 -8.48
C ALA A 43 13.42 -14.13 -7.92
N GLN A 44 13.72 -13.96 -6.62
CA GLN A 44 14.79 -14.71 -5.93
C GLN A 44 14.55 -16.23 -5.93
N ALA A 45 13.28 -16.65 -5.97
CA ALA A 45 12.88 -18.05 -6.09
C ALA A 45 12.69 -18.52 -7.54
N GLY A 46 13.08 -17.70 -8.54
CA GLY A 46 12.89 -18.02 -9.96
C GLY A 46 11.44 -17.91 -10.45
N ILE A 47 10.56 -17.26 -9.68
CA ILE A 47 9.13 -17.12 -10.00
C ILE A 47 8.86 -15.75 -10.60
N ASN A 48 8.28 -15.74 -11.80
CA ASN A 48 7.80 -14.52 -12.45
C ASN A 48 6.38 -14.17 -11.96
N LEU A 49 6.28 -13.54 -10.80
CA LEU A 49 5.00 -13.10 -10.22
C LEU A 49 4.43 -11.92 -11.01
N LYS A 50 3.18 -12.05 -11.48
CA LYS A 50 2.47 -11.02 -12.25
C LYS A 50 1.40 -10.33 -11.42
N TRP A 51 1.28 -9.02 -11.61
CA TRP A 51 0.25 -8.18 -11.01
C TRP A 51 -0.65 -7.60 -12.10
N VAL A 52 -1.96 -7.68 -11.89
CA VAL A 52 -2.94 -7.14 -12.82
C VAL A 52 -4.08 -6.50 -12.03
N TYR A 53 -4.61 -5.42 -12.56
CA TYR A 53 -5.90 -4.90 -12.12
C TYR A 53 -7.03 -5.64 -12.87
N PRO A 54 -8.15 -5.96 -12.19
CA PRO A 54 -9.36 -6.40 -12.88
C PRO A 54 -9.83 -5.34 -13.89
N SER A 55 -10.39 -5.79 -15.01
CA SER A 55 -10.81 -4.92 -16.10
C SER A 55 -12.19 -4.28 -15.90
N ASP A 56 -12.95 -4.76 -14.92
CA ASP A 56 -14.31 -4.34 -14.59
C ASP A 56 -14.34 -3.31 -13.45
N PHE A 57 -13.81 -3.67 -12.29
CA PHE A 57 -13.79 -2.83 -11.09
C PHE A 57 -12.46 -2.90 -10.36
N VAL A 58 -11.94 -1.73 -9.99
CA VAL A 58 -10.74 -1.61 -9.15
C VAL A 58 -11.12 -0.90 -7.86
N LEU A 59 -10.77 -1.51 -6.73
CA LEU A 59 -11.02 -0.94 -5.43
C LEU A 59 -9.87 -0.02 -5.00
N GLN A 60 -10.14 1.27 -4.89
CA GLN A 60 -9.29 2.18 -4.15
C GLN A 60 -9.72 2.16 -2.68
N ALA A 61 -8.96 1.42 -1.87
CA ALA A 61 -9.26 1.24 -0.46
C ALA A 61 -9.26 2.58 0.30
N PRO A 62 -10.03 2.67 1.41
CA PRO A 62 -9.78 3.70 2.41
C PRO A 62 -8.33 3.63 2.92
N PRO A 63 -7.75 4.77 3.33
CA PRO A 63 -6.40 4.76 3.88
C PRO A 63 -6.35 3.94 5.18
N TYR A 64 -5.20 3.34 5.46
CA TYR A 64 -4.92 2.84 6.81
C TYR A 64 -4.89 4.02 7.79
N ILE A 65 -5.64 3.89 8.89
CA ILE A 65 -5.73 4.93 9.92
C ILE A 65 -4.63 4.68 10.94
N ASN A 66 -3.75 5.67 11.11
CA ASN A 66 -2.81 5.69 12.21
C ASN A 66 -3.41 6.46 13.39
N ALA A 67 -3.33 5.89 14.58
CA ALA A 67 -3.74 6.51 15.83
C ALA A 67 -2.63 6.40 16.87
N ILE A 68 -2.49 7.43 17.70
CA ILE A 68 -1.54 7.43 18.81
C ILE A 68 -2.27 6.91 20.04
N ASN A 69 -1.74 5.86 20.68
CA ASN A 69 -2.26 5.38 21.95
C ASN A 69 -2.23 6.52 23.00
N ALA A 70 -3.36 6.77 23.66
CA ALA A 70 -3.47 7.79 24.70
C ALA A 70 -2.47 7.60 25.85
N LYS A 71 -2.04 6.35 26.10
CA LYS A 71 -1.05 5.97 27.12
C LYS A 71 0.33 5.71 26.54
N ALA A 72 0.64 6.21 25.32
CA ALA A 72 1.94 6.01 24.73
C ALA A 72 3.04 6.63 25.62
N PRO A 73 4.04 5.84 26.07
CA PRO A 73 5.11 6.35 26.95
C PRO A 73 5.95 7.42 26.24
N ASN A 74 5.98 7.40 24.90
CA ASN A 74 6.70 8.36 24.06
C ASN A 74 5.73 9.13 23.15
N CYS A 75 4.73 9.79 23.73
CA CYS A 75 3.66 10.46 22.97
C CYS A 75 4.17 11.56 22.02
N ALA A 76 5.22 12.29 22.39
CA ALA A 76 5.85 13.29 21.53
C ALA A 76 6.48 12.66 20.28
N ASN A 77 7.19 11.54 20.44
CA ASN A 77 7.80 10.82 19.32
C ASN A 77 6.74 10.22 18.40
N ALA A 78 5.64 9.72 18.98
CA ALA A 78 4.51 9.22 18.20
C ALA A 78 3.84 10.33 17.38
N ARG A 79 3.74 11.55 17.93
CA ARG A 79 3.26 12.73 17.18
C ARG A 79 4.22 13.12 16.07
N LEU A 80 5.52 13.17 16.35
CA LEU A 80 6.54 13.46 15.35
C LEU A 80 6.52 12.43 14.21
N TRP A 81 6.27 11.15 14.51
CA TRP A 81 6.09 10.12 13.51
C TRP A 81 4.88 10.38 12.60
N GLN A 82 3.76 10.83 13.17
CA GLN A 82 2.61 11.21 12.36
C GLN A 82 2.95 12.38 11.43
N GLU A 83 3.57 13.44 11.95
CA GLU A 83 4.03 14.57 11.12
C GLU A 83 4.94 14.09 9.96
N TYR A 84 5.86 13.17 10.25
CA TYR A 84 6.71 12.56 9.23
C TYR A 84 5.92 11.81 8.17
N ILE A 85 4.98 10.95 8.58
CA ILE A 85 4.17 10.15 7.66
C ILE A 85 3.32 11.04 6.74
N TYR A 86 2.80 12.17 7.22
CA TYR A 86 2.01 13.12 6.43
C TYR A 86 2.85 14.13 5.62
N SER A 87 4.17 14.18 5.82
CA SER A 87 5.04 15.11 5.09
C SER A 87 5.21 14.73 3.61
N GLN A 88 5.43 15.74 2.77
CA GLN A 88 5.48 15.65 1.30
C GLN A 88 6.85 16.03 0.71
N ASN A 89 7.88 16.13 1.55
CA ASN A 89 9.21 16.54 1.12
C ASN A 89 9.81 15.50 0.15
N GLU A 90 10.37 15.92 -0.99
CA GLU A 90 11.06 14.99 -1.90
C GLU A 90 12.32 14.40 -1.26
N GLY A 91 13.13 15.26 -0.65
CA GLY A 91 14.18 14.96 0.32
C GLY A 91 15.14 13.80 0.04
N LYS A 92 16.00 13.56 1.02
CA LYS A 92 16.99 12.49 1.08
C LYS A 92 16.38 11.22 1.66
N THR A 93 16.72 10.07 1.09
CA THR A 93 16.50 8.77 1.74
C THR A 93 17.51 8.55 2.85
N ALA A 94 17.29 7.53 3.69
CA ALA A 94 18.15 7.24 4.84
C ALA A 94 19.63 7.03 4.46
N ASP A 95 19.89 6.37 3.32
CA ASP A 95 21.22 6.14 2.75
C ASP A 95 21.88 7.41 2.18
N GLN A 96 21.11 8.49 2.00
CA GLN A 96 21.59 9.77 1.48
C GLN A 96 21.86 10.81 2.57
N ILE A 97 21.50 10.50 3.83
CA ILE A 97 21.74 11.38 4.98
C ILE A 97 23.23 11.36 5.35
N THR A 98 23.80 12.53 5.58
CA THR A 98 25.20 12.71 5.94
C THR A 98 25.38 13.14 7.39
N ASP A 99 26.61 13.02 7.90
CA ASP A 99 27.00 13.51 9.24
C ASP A 99 26.74 15.02 9.42
N ALA A 100 26.77 15.79 8.34
CA ALA A 100 26.43 17.21 8.38
C ALA A 100 24.91 17.42 8.52
N ASP A 101 24.09 16.58 7.89
CA ASP A 101 22.63 16.69 7.97
C ASP A 101 22.14 16.38 9.40
N ILE A 102 22.68 15.34 10.04
CA ILE A 102 22.27 14.93 11.40
C ILE A 102 22.61 15.97 12.49
N LYS A 103 23.55 16.87 12.21
CA LYS A 103 23.93 17.98 13.11
C LYS A 103 23.02 19.20 12.97
N LEU A 104 22.09 19.20 12.00
CA LEU A 104 21.14 20.29 11.82
C LEU A 104 20.09 20.30 12.93
N PRO A 105 19.53 21.48 13.28
CA PRO A 105 18.32 21.57 14.08
C PRO A 105 17.21 20.69 13.49
N GLY A 106 16.37 20.10 14.35
CA GLY A 106 15.37 19.11 13.96
C GLY A 106 14.45 19.56 12.81
N SER A 107 14.01 20.81 12.79
CA SER A 107 13.19 21.36 11.69
C SER A 107 13.94 21.43 10.36
N LYS A 108 15.23 21.77 10.38
CA LYS A 108 16.08 21.81 9.18
C LYS A 108 16.41 20.41 8.68
N LEU A 109 16.64 19.46 9.57
CA LEU A 109 16.80 18.05 9.20
C LEU A 109 15.50 17.49 8.60
N PHE A 110 14.35 17.76 9.24
CA PHE A 110 13.04 17.30 8.78
C PHE A 110 12.69 17.80 7.37
N ALA A 111 13.06 19.04 7.03
CA ALA A 111 12.88 19.58 5.68
C ALA A 111 13.78 18.90 4.63
N LYS A 112 14.87 18.24 5.05
CA LYS A 112 15.81 17.54 4.16
C LYS A 112 15.48 16.06 3.96
N ILE A 113 14.77 15.41 4.87
CA ILE A 113 14.43 14.00 4.73
C ILE A 113 13.23 13.81 3.79
N ARG A 114 13.20 12.71 3.06
CA ARG A 114 12.06 12.35 2.22
C ARG A 114 10.83 12.08 3.09
N GLY A 115 9.73 12.74 2.77
CA GLY A 115 8.49 12.65 3.51
C GLY A 115 7.70 11.38 3.23
N GLY A 116 6.88 10.97 4.21
CA GLY A 116 6.15 9.70 4.15
C GLY A 116 5.21 9.58 2.96
N GLN A 117 4.54 10.66 2.54
CA GLN A 117 3.63 10.62 1.38
C GLN A 117 4.38 10.27 0.09
N ASN A 118 5.59 10.82 -0.10
CA ASN A 118 6.42 10.55 -1.29
C ASN A 118 7.01 9.14 -1.21
N ILE A 119 7.34 8.64 -0.01
CA ILE A 119 7.78 7.26 0.20
C ILE A 119 6.67 6.30 -0.21
N PHE A 120 5.44 6.50 0.28
CA PHE A 120 4.31 5.65 -0.08
C PHE A 120 4.08 5.64 -1.59
N GLN A 121 3.98 6.81 -2.21
CA GLN A 121 3.72 6.91 -3.65
C GLN A 121 4.80 6.20 -4.49
N ARG A 122 6.07 6.40 -4.14
CA ARG A 122 7.20 5.75 -4.83
C ARG A 122 7.17 4.22 -4.67
N ASN A 123 6.53 3.72 -3.62
CA ASN A 123 6.42 2.30 -3.32
C ASN A 123 5.04 1.69 -3.64
N ALA A 124 4.36 2.20 -4.68
CA ALA A 124 3.05 1.75 -5.14
C ALA A 124 1.91 1.86 -4.10
N ALA A 125 2.11 2.55 -2.98
CA ALA A 125 1.06 2.87 -2.03
C ALA A 125 0.54 4.28 -2.30
N ARG A 126 -0.66 4.43 -2.87
CA ARG A 126 -1.22 5.77 -3.11
C ARG A 126 -1.42 6.51 -1.78
N PRO A 127 -0.72 7.64 -1.54
CA PRO A 127 -0.82 8.37 -0.28
C PRO A 127 -2.17 9.09 -0.14
N VAL A 128 -2.59 9.37 1.10
CA VAL A 128 -3.86 10.07 1.36
C VAL A 128 -3.88 11.50 0.79
N THR A 129 -2.72 12.13 0.66
CA THR A 129 -2.60 13.45 0.02
C THR A 129 -2.35 13.40 -1.49
N ALA A 130 -2.45 12.23 -2.13
CA ALA A 130 -2.11 12.07 -3.55
C ALA A 130 -2.85 13.06 -4.46
N ASP A 131 -4.17 13.21 -4.31
CA ASP A 131 -4.98 14.13 -5.11
C ASP A 131 -4.51 15.60 -4.97
N ALA A 132 -4.06 15.99 -3.77
CA ALA A 132 -3.54 17.33 -3.52
C ALA A 132 -2.14 17.52 -4.13
N MET A 133 -1.30 16.48 -4.09
CA MET A 133 0.03 16.49 -4.68
C MET A 133 -0.04 16.47 -6.22
N GLU A 134 -0.99 15.73 -6.81
CA GLU A 134 -1.24 15.72 -8.26
C GLU A 134 -1.63 17.11 -8.75
N LYS A 135 -2.58 17.77 -8.08
CA LYS A 135 -2.98 19.15 -8.39
C LYS A 135 -1.82 20.14 -8.30
N LYS A 136 -0.85 19.89 -7.42
CA LYS A 136 0.36 20.71 -7.25
C LYS A 136 1.51 20.30 -8.17
N GLY A 137 1.37 19.22 -8.94
CA GLY A 137 2.47 18.66 -9.74
C GLY A 137 3.64 18.10 -8.92
N THR A 138 3.41 17.75 -7.65
CA THR A 138 4.44 17.26 -6.72
C THR A 138 4.33 15.77 -6.42
N LEU A 139 3.35 15.05 -6.99
CA LEU A 139 3.22 13.61 -6.80
C LEU A 139 4.32 12.88 -7.60
N PRO A 140 5.25 12.15 -6.94
CA PRO A 140 6.27 11.43 -7.67
C PRO A 140 5.72 10.20 -8.40
N ALA A 141 6.46 9.70 -9.39
CA ALA A 141 6.18 8.41 -10.00
C ALA A 141 6.43 7.26 -9.02
N SER A 142 5.62 6.21 -9.14
CA SER A 142 5.87 4.91 -8.48
C SER A 142 7.03 4.19 -9.16
N GLN A 143 7.81 3.42 -8.40
CA GLN A 143 8.86 2.55 -8.94
C GLN A 143 8.28 1.35 -9.71
N VAL A 144 7.07 0.93 -9.36
CA VAL A 144 6.33 -0.11 -10.05
C VAL A 144 5.06 0.49 -10.63
N ALA A 145 4.86 0.30 -11.93
CA ALA A 145 3.66 0.68 -12.63
C ALA A 145 2.84 -0.58 -12.96
N ILE A 146 1.70 -0.73 -12.30
CA ILE A 146 0.68 -1.72 -12.68
C ILE A 146 -0.35 -0.95 -13.51
N THR A 147 -0.42 -1.25 -14.81
CA THR A 147 -1.36 -0.56 -15.71
C THR A 147 -2.78 -0.95 -15.35
N MET A 148 -3.59 0.05 -14.97
CA MET A 148 -5.02 -0.13 -14.81
C MET A 148 -5.69 -0.16 -16.19
N PRO A 149 -6.50 -1.18 -16.50
CA PRO A 149 -7.27 -1.22 -17.74
C PRO A 149 -8.18 0.00 -17.86
N ALA A 150 -8.26 0.59 -19.06
CA ALA A 150 -9.12 1.76 -19.32
C ALA A 150 -10.62 1.47 -19.11
N THR A 151 -11.03 0.19 -19.19
CA THR A 151 -12.39 -0.28 -18.92
C THR A 151 -12.73 -0.35 -17.44
N ALA A 152 -11.73 -0.35 -16.57
CA ALA A 152 -11.92 -0.56 -15.14
C ALA A 152 -12.57 0.67 -14.49
N LYS A 153 -13.66 0.43 -13.76
CA LYS A 153 -14.31 1.44 -12.94
C LYS A 153 -13.66 1.48 -11.56
N VAL A 154 -13.12 2.64 -11.18
CA VAL A 154 -12.51 2.82 -9.85
C VAL A 154 -13.58 3.07 -8.80
N ILE A 155 -13.71 2.15 -7.84
CA ILE A 155 -14.55 2.28 -6.67
C ILE A 155 -13.73 2.93 -5.55
N LYS A 156 -14.17 4.08 -5.04
CA LYS A 156 -13.48 4.88 -4.03
C LYS A 156 -14.48 5.57 -3.11
N ASN A 157 -13.99 6.17 -2.02
CA ASN A 157 -14.80 6.94 -1.06
C ASN A 157 -15.98 6.16 -0.44
N MET A 158 -15.81 4.85 -0.26
CA MET A 158 -16.81 4.02 0.42
C MET A 158 -17.00 4.48 1.86
N SER A 159 -18.26 4.56 2.29
CA SER A 159 -18.59 4.79 3.68
C SER A 159 -18.28 3.55 4.53
N ILE A 160 -18.21 3.73 5.85
CA ILE A 160 -18.12 2.59 6.79
C ILE A 160 -19.32 1.65 6.58
N ALA A 161 -20.51 2.20 6.32
CA ALA A 161 -21.71 1.41 6.05
C ALA A 161 -21.56 0.53 4.79
N ASP A 162 -20.98 1.06 3.71
CA ASP A 162 -20.71 0.28 2.49
C ASP A 162 -19.76 -0.89 2.77
N ILE A 163 -18.68 -0.63 3.51
CA ILE A 163 -17.67 -1.64 3.86
C ILE A 163 -18.28 -2.72 4.75
N LEU A 164 -19.05 -2.34 5.76
CA LEU A 164 -19.73 -3.29 6.65
C LEU A 164 -20.76 -4.12 5.88
N SER A 165 -21.54 -3.50 5.01
CA SER A 165 -22.54 -4.21 4.20
C SER A 165 -21.88 -5.24 3.26
N ALA A 166 -20.80 -4.84 2.57
CA ALA A 166 -20.05 -5.75 1.72
C ALA A 166 -19.42 -6.90 2.52
N ARG A 167 -18.91 -6.63 3.72
CA ARG A 167 -18.37 -7.66 4.62
C ARG A 167 -19.45 -8.68 4.99
N GLU A 168 -20.61 -8.22 5.46
CA GLU A 168 -21.69 -9.11 5.85
C GLU A 168 -22.20 -9.95 4.68
N GLN A 169 -22.27 -9.38 3.48
CA GLN A 169 -22.62 -10.13 2.27
C GLN A 169 -21.60 -11.24 1.95
N ILE A 170 -20.30 -10.94 2.03
CA ILE A 170 -19.24 -11.94 1.81
C ILE A 170 -19.33 -13.05 2.87
N ILE A 171 -19.46 -12.69 4.15
CA ILE A 171 -19.56 -13.67 5.25
C ILE A 171 -20.79 -14.58 5.05
N GLY A 172 -21.96 -14.00 4.78
CA GLY A 172 -23.20 -14.74 4.62
C GLY A 172 -23.22 -15.67 3.40
N THR A 173 -22.42 -15.35 2.38
CA THR A 173 -22.32 -16.16 1.15
C THR A 173 -21.09 -17.04 1.09
N TRP A 174 -20.16 -16.93 2.06
CA TRP A 174 -18.84 -17.58 2.02
C TRP A 174 -18.91 -19.09 1.83
N ALA A 175 -19.84 -19.76 2.52
CA ALA A 175 -20.01 -21.20 2.43
C ALA A 175 -20.52 -21.66 1.04
N SER A 176 -21.15 -20.76 0.28
CA SER A 176 -21.69 -21.02 -1.06
C SER A 176 -20.76 -20.61 -2.22
N LEU A 177 -19.65 -19.94 -1.89
CA LEU A 177 -18.56 -19.54 -2.79
C LEU A 177 -17.54 -20.68 -2.99
#